data_AF-A0A212DWH4-F1
#
_entry.id   AF-A0A212DWH4-F1
#
_cell.length_a   1.000
_cell.length_b   1.000
_cell.length_c   1.000
_cell.angle_alpha   90.00
_cell.angle_beta   90.00
_cell.angle_gamma   90.00
#
_symmetry.space_group_name_H-M   'P 1'
#
loop_
_entity.id
_entity.type
_entity.pdbx_description
1 polymer ?
#
loop_
_entity_poly.entity_id
_entity_poly.type
_entity_poly.pdbx_seq_one_letter_code
_entity_poly.pdbx_strand_id
1 'polypeptide(L)'
;MVSPELSIHKINQESPETKLKKLSQETNAKLEVISNIPVFTIESDNKDAISKIVNFYGKTAVFRIINAGFVQDAIEFGTDKGRVEEHDFRRVADGSGYDVWGVEKKAIEAGLNKADVFCGTLYDYFIKGKDEFTSHGLGIPEDRSAILIFDGTKLREIKDTDGFAFINPQDKKSALLGVVKFKESLVEFEKTLSSLDSLEEKIKLLEAEVFQNLNNKDDLKKTPHLALNIIALLHRESLKNASNLSLLSTDRINKLKSISDRLEYEIKMIEIVDNMEGQIKMTREAFVKSDNRRMELMRTWPDFVIVTTNGYLNELELDEKYRNKLLRIIGEARLCKEELGL
;
A
#
# COMPACT_ATOMS: atom_id res chain seq x y z
N MET A 1 -67.11 20.43 -23.94
CA MET A 1 -66.19 19.34 -24.32
C MET A 1 -64.78 19.86 -24.17
N VAL A 2 -64.12 19.51 -23.07
CA VAL A 2 -62.72 19.87 -22.79
C VAL A 2 -62.01 18.55 -22.45
N SER A 3 -60.97 18.23 -23.21
CA SER A 3 -60.18 17.01 -23.07
C SER A 3 -59.46 16.95 -21.73
N PRO A 4 -59.38 15.76 -21.12
CA PRO A 4 -58.32 15.46 -20.17
C PRO A 4 -57.65 14.14 -20.55
N GLU A 5 -56.38 14.20 -20.97
CA GLU A 5 -55.40 13.13 -20.71
C GLU A 5 -54.01 13.61 -21.16
N LEU A 6 -53.44 14.49 -20.33
CA LEU A 6 -51.99 14.62 -20.22
C LEU A 6 -51.64 14.04 -18.84
N SER A 7 -51.62 12.71 -18.76
CA SER A 7 -50.99 12.02 -17.63
C SER A 7 -49.49 12.17 -17.78
N ILE A 8 -48.98 13.28 -17.27
CA ILE A 8 -47.55 13.56 -17.13
C ILE A 8 -46.93 12.40 -16.36
N HIS A 9 -46.01 11.69 -17.02
CA HIS A 9 -45.07 10.78 -16.39
C HIS A 9 -44.40 11.48 -15.20
N LYS A 10 -44.84 11.18 -13.97
CA LYS A 10 -44.02 11.38 -12.78
C LYS A 10 -42.86 10.40 -12.86
N ILE A 11 -41.83 10.75 -13.62
CA ILE A 11 -40.50 10.18 -13.41
C ILE A 11 -40.11 10.66 -12.02
N ASN A 12 -40.22 9.76 -11.04
CA ASN A 12 -39.61 9.92 -9.73
C ASN A 12 -38.09 10.04 -9.94
N GLN A 13 -37.60 11.24 -10.24
CA GLN A 13 -36.19 11.54 -10.12
C GLN A 13 -35.90 11.69 -8.62
N GLU A 14 -35.63 10.57 -7.96
CA GLU A 14 -35.04 10.58 -6.62
C GLU A 14 -33.80 11.48 -6.65
N SER A 15 -33.69 12.38 -5.67
CA SER A 15 -32.53 13.26 -5.58
C SER A 15 -31.24 12.44 -5.38
N PRO A 16 -30.08 12.93 -5.83
CA PRO A 16 -28.80 12.25 -5.63
C PRO A 16 -28.55 11.87 -4.16
N GLU A 17 -28.94 12.74 -3.21
CA GLU A 17 -28.83 12.48 -1.78
C GLU A 17 -29.69 11.31 -1.30
N THR A 18 -30.93 11.19 -1.80
CA THR A 18 -31.81 10.07 -1.46
C THR A 18 -31.23 8.75 -1.96
N LYS A 19 -30.66 8.75 -3.17
CA LYS A 19 -30.00 7.57 -3.73
C LYS A 19 -28.77 7.14 -2.94
N LEU A 20 -27.92 8.10 -2.54
CA LEU A 20 -26.73 7.82 -1.72
C LEU A 20 -27.11 7.31 -0.32
N LYS A 21 -28.14 7.88 0.32
CA LYS A 21 -28.64 7.40 1.62
C LYS A 21 -29.20 5.99 1.53
N LYS A 22 -29.96 5.69 0.48
CA LYS A 22 -30.48 4.33 0.23
C LYS A 22 -29.34 3.34 0.04
N LEU A 23 -28.36 3.68 -0.79
CA LEU A 23 -27.18 2.84 -1.00
C LEU A 23 -26.44 2.59 0.33
N SER A 24 -26.19 3.63 1.13
CA SER A 24 -25.56 3.52 2.46
C SER A 24 -26.30 2.55 3.39
N GLN A 25 -27.64 2.56 3.38
CA GLN A 25 -28.45 1.63 4.15
C GLN A 25 -28.35 0.20 3.61
N GLU A 26 -28.41 0.01 2.29
CA GLU A 26 -28.32 -1.30 1.62
C GLU A 26 -26.94 -1.97 1.77
N THR A 27 -25.91 -1.17 2.00
CA THR A 27 -24.51 -1.62 2.15
C THR A 27 -24.07 -1.66 3.61
N ASN A 28 -24.91 -1.20 4.55
CA ASN A 28 -24.53 -0.94 5.94
C ASN A 28 -23.25 -0.09 6.07
N ALA A 29 -23.08 0.88 5.17
CA ALA A 29 -21.91 1.75 5.14
C ALA A 29 -22.21 3.04 5.89
N LYS A 30 -21.22 3.56 6.64
CA LYS A 30 -21.29 4.93 7.15
C LYS A 30 -21.04 5.88 5.99
N LEU A 31 -21.98 6.78 5.71
CA LEU A 31 -21.86 7.78 4.66
C LEU A 31 -21.54 9.15 5.25
N GLU A 32 -20.49 9.77 4.72
CA GLU A 32 -20.15 11.18 4.92
C GLU A 32 -20.06 11.87 3.56
N VAL A 33 -20.34 13.17 3.50
CA VAL A 33 -20.14 13.97 2.27
C VAL A 33 -19.15 15.06 2.60
N ILE A 34 -17.97 15.01 1.97
CA ILE A 34 -16.87 15.95 2.19
C ILE A 34 -16.63 16.69 0.88
N SER A 35 -16.79 18.00 0.87
CA SER A 35 -16.62 18.82 -0.35
C SER A 35 -17.43 18.32 -1.55
N ASN A 36 -18.68 17.89 -1.31
CA ASN A 36 -19.59 17.26 -2.29
C ASN A 36 -19.17 15.87 -2.80
N ILE A 37 -18.13 15.26 -2.22
CA ILE A 37 -17.70 13.89 -2.53
C ILE A 37 -18.28 12.94 -1.47
N PRO A 38 -19.10 11.96 -1.86
CA PRO A 38 -19.57 10.92 -0.95
C PRO A 38 -18.44 9.98 -0.56
N VAL A 39 -18.28 9.76 0.74
CA VAL A 39 -17.31 8.86 1.35
C VAL A 39 -18.06 7.76 2.11
N PHE A 40 -17.96 6.54 1.62
CA PHE A 40 -18.55 5.35 2.24
C PHE A 40 -17.50 4.64 3.08
N THR A 41 -17.71 4.52 4.38
CA THR A 41 -16.86 3.69 5.26
C THR A 41 -17.52 2.33 5.47
N ILE A 42 -16.81 1.25 5.15
CA ILE A 42 -17.28 -0.14 5.25
C ILE A 42 -16.28 -1.01 6.01
N GLU A 43 -16.73 -2.15 6.54
CA GLU A 43 -15.84 -3.18 7.07
C GLU A 43 -15.03 -3.82 5.92
N SER A 44 -13.77 -4.22 6.18
CA SER A 44 -12.86 -4.78 5.16
C SER A 44 -13.33 -6.12 4.56
N ASP A 45 -14.09 -6.91 5.32
CA ASP A 45 -14.64 -8.19 4.91
C ASP A 45 -15.97 -8.09 4.11
N ASN A 46 -16.55 -6.88 4.01
CA ASN A 46 -17.85 -6.67 3.37
C ASN A 46 -17.76 -6.51 1.85
N LYS A 47 -17.41 -7.61 1.15
CA LYS A 47 -17.29 -7.67 -0.32
C LYS A 47 -18.59 -7.31 -1.07
N ASP A 48 -19.75 -7.59 -0.48
CA ASP A 48 -21.05 -7.26 -1.06
C ASP A 48 -21.28 -5.74 -1.10
N ALA A 49 -20.91 -5.02 -0.04
CA ALA A 49 -20.97 -3.56 0.00
C ALA A 49 -20.12 -2.91 -1.08
N ILE A 50 -18.87 -3.38 -1.25
CA ILE A 50 -17.98 -2.90 -2.33
C ILE A 50 -18.66 -3.06 -3.69
N SER A 51 -19.19 -4.25 -3.97
CA SER A 51 -19.82 -4.58 -5.24
C SER A 51 -21.04 -3.69 -5.52
N LYS A 52 -21.91 -3.47 -4.53
CA LYS A 52 -23.07 -2.57 -4.64
C LYS A 52 -22.66 -1.12 -4.89
N ILE A 53 -21.66 -0.62 -4.17
CA ILE A 53 -21.19 0.76 -4.33
C ILE A 53 -20.56 0.95 -5.71
N VAL A 54 -19.73 0.02 -6.17
CA VAL A 54 -19.13 0.09 -7.51
C VAL A 54 -20.19 0.02 -8.61
N ASN A 55 -21.18 -0.88 -8.47
CA ASN A 55 -22.31 -0.96 -9.40
C ASN A 55 -23.13 0.32 -9.46
N PHE A 56 -23.24 1.05 -8.34
CA PHE A 56 -23.97 2.32 -8.29
C PHE A 56 -23.34 3.41 -9.18
N TYR A 57 -22.01 3.50 -9.25
CA TYR A 57 -21.33 4.49 -10.10
C TYR A 57 -21.27 4.09 -11.58
N GLY A 58 -21.47 2.81 -11.88
CA GLY A 58 -21.73 2.33 -13.23
C GLY A 58 -20.48 2.02 -14.07
N LYS A 59 -20.73 1.57 -15.30
CA LYS A 59 -19.74 0.90 -16.17
C LYS A 59 -18.63 1.79 -16.71
N THR A 60 -18.82 3.10 -16.70
CA THR A 60 -17.84 4.07 -17.17
C THR A 60 -16.88 4.50 -16.07
N ALA A 61 -17.03 3.99 -14.84
CA ALA A 61 -16.16 4.37 -13.73
C ALA A 61 -14.79 3.69 -13.81
N VAL A 62 -13.77 4.42 -13.33
CA VAL A 62 -12.40 3.92 -13.12
C VAL A 62 -12.12 3.91 -11.62
N PHE A 63 -11.57 2.81 -11.13
CA PHE A 63 -11.31 2.58 -9.71
C PHE A 63 -9.82 2.62 -9.43
N ARG A 64 -9.42 3.34 -8.38
CA ARG A 64 -8.01 3.39 -7.94
C ARG A 64 -7.90 3.08 -6.46
N ILE A 65 -6.96 2.20 -6.11
CA ILE A 65 -6.61 1.90 -4.72
C ILE A 65 -5.57 2.93 -4.26
N ILE A 66 -5.76 3.48 -3.06
CA ILE A 66 -4.78 4.34 -2.39
C ILE A 66 -4.64 3.94 -0.92
N ASN A 67 -3.60 4.45 -0.25
CA ASN A 67 -3.55 4.48 1.21
C ASN A 67 -4.64 5.42 1.74
N ALA A 68 -5.45 4.95 2.67
CA ALA A 68 -6.55 5.71 3.27
C ALA A 68 -6.11 7.03 3.93
N GLY A 69 -4.82 7.12 4.32
CA GLY A 69 -4.21 8.36 4.81
C GLY A 69 -4.23 9.53 3.81
N PHE A 70 -4.40 9.25 2.51
CA PHE A 70 -4.47 10.26 1.44
C PHE A 70 -5.89 10.61 1.00
N VAL A 71 -6.94 10.12 1.67
CA VAL A 71 -8.32 10.40 1.26
C VAL A 71 -8.65 11.89 1.29
N GLN A 72 -8.19 12.63 2.29
CA GLN A 72 -8.38 14.08 2.37
C GLN A 72 -7.72 14.79 1.19
N ASP A 73 -6.47 14.44 0.87
CA ASP A 73 -5.74 14.98 -0.27
C ASP A 73 -6.43 14.62 -1.59
N ALA A 74 -6.94 13.39 -1.72
CA ALA A 74 -7.70 12.96 -2.89
C ALA A 74 -8.98 13.79 -3.09
N ILE A 75 -9.70 14.09 -2.02
CA ILE A 75 -10.87 14.97 -2.06
C ILE A 75 -10.45 16.42 -2.37
N GLU A 76 -9.34 16.88 -1.80
CA GLU A 76 -8.85 18.24 -2.02
C GLU A 76 -8.35 18.45 -3.45
N PHE A 77 -7.54 17.54 -4.00
CA PHE A 77 -6.86 17.74 -5.29
C PHE A 77 -7.48 16.95 -6.45
N GLY A 78 -8.46 16.09 -6.15
CA GLY A 78 -9.01 15.11 -7.11
C GLY A 78 -8.09 13.89 -7.31
N THR A 79 -7.01 13.78 -6.56
CA THR A 79 -6.07 12.65 -6.55
C THR A 79 -5.18 12.78 -5.31
N ASP A 80 -4.62 11.68 -4.85
CA ASP A 80 -3.57 11.65 -3.81
C ASP A 80 -2.28 12.42 -4.19
N LYS A 81 -2.05 12.73 -5.46
CA LYS A 81 -0.95 13.59 -5.96
C LYS A 81 -1.26 15.07 -5.84
N GLY A 82 -1.03 15.66 -4.67
CA GLY A 82 -1.18 17.10 -4.42
C GLY A 82 -0.10 17.98 -5.09
N ARG A 83 0.20 17.79 -6.39
CA ARG A 83 1.30 18.43 -7.16
C ARG A 83 2.72 17.96 -6.81
N VAL A 84 2.86 16.97 -5.94
CA VAL A 84 4.15 16.38 -5.56
C VAL A 84 4.53 15.27 -6.54
N GLU A 85 5.80 15.21 -6.96
CA GLU A 85 6.31 14.06 -7.69
C GLU A 85 6.52 12.87 -6.74
N GLU A 86 5.76 11.79 -6.94
CA GLU A 86 5.65 10.67 -6.00
C GLU A 86 6.85 9.69 -5.97
N HIS A 87 7.86 9.88 -6.83
CA HIS A 87 8.92 8.88 -7.06
C HIS A 87 9.74 8.55 -5.80
N ASP A 88 9.80 9.46 -4.83
CA ASP A 88 10.49 9.25 -3.55
C ASP A 88 9.64 8.53 -2.49
N PHE A 89 8.32 8.49 -2.63
CA PHE A 89 7.39 7.99 -1.59
C PHE A 89 6.86 6.59 -1.87
N ARG A 90 7.21 6.01 -3.02
CA ARG A 90 6.73 4.69 -3.48
C ARG A 90 7.73 3.55 -3.31
N ARG A 91 8.92 3.84 -2.74
CA ARG A 91 10.02 2.87 -2.62
C ARG A 91 9.73 1.66 -1.74
N VAL A 92 8.68 1.69 -0.92
CA VAL A 92 8.44 0.63 0.08
C VAL A 92 7.55 -0.51 -0.42
N ALA A 93 7.08 -0.47 -1.68
CA ALA A 93 6.24 -1.53 -2.25
C ALA A 93 6.84 -2.07 -3.55
N ASP A 94 7.92 -2.86 -3.45
CA ASP A 94 8.25 -3.84 -4.49
C ASP A 94 7.17 -4.93 -4.43
N GLY A 95 6.09 -4.74 -5.19
CA GLY A 95 4.92 -5.62 -5.19
C GLY A 95 4.20 -5.60 -6.55
N SER A 96 3.72 -6.76 -6.96
CA SER A 96 3.12 -7.11 -8.25
C SER A 96 1.73 -6.50 -8.52
N GLY A 97 1.49 -5.24 -8.15
CA GLY A 97 0.17 -4.61 -8.24
C GLY A 97 -0.05 -3.84 -9.54
N TYR A 98 0.53 -2.64 -9.66
CA TYR A 98 0.44 -1.79 -10.86
C TYR A 98 1.84 -1.43 -11.39
N ASP A 99 2.02 -1.35 -12.71
CA ASP A 99 3.24 -0.81 -13.33
C ASP A 99 3.28 0.71 -13.26
N VAL A 100 3.37 1.24 -12.04
CA VAL A 100 3.40 2.67 -11.76
C VAL A 100 4.56 3.37 -12.49
N TRP A 101 5.71 2.72 -12.55
CA TRP A 101 6.91 3.24 -13.22
C TRP A 101 6.71 3.33 -14.72
N GLY A 102 6.14 2.31 -15.35
CA GLY A 102 5.80 2.31 -16.76
C GLY A 102 4.73 3.36 -17.10
N VAL A 103 3.71 3.51 -16.25
CA VAL A 103 2.68 4.56 -16.41
C VAL A 103 3.31 5.95 -16.42
N GLU A 104 4.15 6.27 -15.43
CA GLU A 104 4.79 7.59 -15.36
C GLU A 104 5.77 7.82 -16.50
N LYS A 105 6.53 6.80 -16.89
CA LYS A 105 7.45 6.88 -18.03
C LYS A 105 6.70 7.17 -19.32
N LYS A 106 5.66 6.40 -19.65
CA LYS A 106 4.85 6.61 -20.86
C LYS A 106 4.07 7.91 -20.83
N ALA A 107 3.65 8.37 -19.64
CA ALA A 107 3.03 9.68 -19.49
C ALA A 107 3.98 10.81 -19.91
N ILE A 108 5.24 10.76 -19.46
CA ILE A 108 6.27 11.74 -19.86
C ILE A 108 6.54 11.66 -21.37
N GLU A 109 6.67 10.44 -21.92
CA GLU A 109 6.84 10.24 -23.38
C GLU A 109 5.68 10.84 -24.18
N ALA A 110 4.47 10.85 -23.61
CA ALA A 110 3.27 11.46 -24.19
C ALA A 110 3.11 12.96 -23.88
N GLY A 111 4.10 13.60 -23.23
CA GLY A 111 4.08 15.03 -22.89
C GLY A 111 3.13 15.39 -21.74
N LEU A 112 2.80 14.44 -20.86
CA LEU A 112 1.91 14.62 -19.72
C LEU A 112 2.70 14.82 -18.42
N ASN A 113 2.13 15.55 -17.47
CA ASN A 113 2.72 15.66 -16.14
C ASN A 113 2.43 14.38 -15.33
N LYS A 114 3.42 13.92 -14.55
CA LYS A 114 3.27 12.79 -13.62
C LYS A 114 2.12 12.98 -12.62
N ALA A 115 1.83 14.23 -12.27
CA ALA A 115 0.73 14.58 -11.36
C ALA A 115 -0.66 14.40 -11.98
N ASP A 116 -0.75 14.29 -13.31
CA ASP A 116 -1.99 14.18 -14.07
C ASP A 116 -2.30 12.73 -14.48
N VAL A 117 -1.50 11.76 -13.98
CA VAL A 117 -1.63 10.35 -14.32
C VAL A 117 -1.61 9.46 -13.09
N PHE A 118 -2.36 8.35 -13.17
CA PHE A 118 -2.46 7.36 -12.11
C PHE A 118 -2.77 5.98 -12.65
N CYS A 119 -2.47 4.94 -11.86
CA CYS A 119 -2.89 3.58 -12.17
C CYS A 119 -4.33 3.35 -11.69
N GLY A 120 -5.15 2.69 -12.51
CA GLY A 120 -6.53 2.42 -12.19
C GLY A 120 -7.05 1.17 -12.88
N THR A 121 -8.25 0.74 -12.49
CA THR A 121 -8.92 -0.45 -13.02
C THR A 121 -10.29 -0.04 -13.57
N LEU A 122 -10.63 -0.49 -14.78
CA LEU A 122 -11.97 -0.28 -15.36
C LEU A 122 -13.02 -1.14 -14.64
N TYR A 123 -14.26 -0.67 -14.63
CA TYR A 123 -15.41 -1.41 -14.11
C TYR A 123 -15.51 -2.85 -14.60
N ASP A 124 -15.34 -3.11 -15.90
CA ASP A 124 -15.51 -4.47 -16.43
C ASP A 124 -14.47 -5.47 -15.91
N TYR A 125 -13.25 -5.01 -15.61
CA TYR A 125 -12.25 -5.82 -14.91
C TYR A 125 -12.62 -5.98 -13.45
N PHE A 126 -13.11 -4.91 -12.83
CA PHE A 126 -13.58 -4.90 -11.45
C PHE A 126 -14.67 -5.94 -11.18
N ILE A 127 -15.67 -6.08 -12.06
CA ILE A 127 -16.78 -7.02 -11.85
C ILE A 127 -16.50 -8.45 -12.35
N LYS A 128 -15.51 -8.65 -13.23
CA LYS A 128 -15.13 -9.99 -13.75
C LYS A 128 -14.18 -10.73 -12.82
N GLY A 129 -13.35 -10.00 -12.06
CA GLY A 129 -12.55 -10.55 -10.97
C GLY A 129 -13.46 -10.94 -9.81
N LYS A 130 -14.10 -12.10 -9.87
CA LYS A 130 -14.98 -12.62 -8.81
C LYS A 130 -14.27 -12.75 -7.44
N ASP A 131 -12.94 -12.72 -7.42
CA ASP A 131 -12.14 -12.73 -6.21
C ASP A 131 -11.09 -11.62 -6.24
N GLU A 132 -11.32 -10.65 -5.36
CA GLU A 132 -10.34 -9.82 -4.67
C GLU A 132 -9.78 -8.59 -5.41
N PHE A 133 -10.41 -7.44 -5.11
CA PHE A 133 -9.67 -6.19 -4.93
C PHE A 133 -8.67 -6.38 -3.78
N THR A 134 -7.52 -6.99 -4.06
CA THR A 134 -6.46 -7.15 -3.08
C THR A 134 -5.62 -5.88 -3.07
N SER A 135 -5.86 -5.01 -2.10
CA SER A 135 -4.88 -3.98 -1.76
C SER A 135 -3.54 -4.61 -1.34
N HIS A 136 -3.56 -5.88 -0.90
CA HIS A 136 -2.39 -6.72 -0.67
C HIS A 136 -1.43 -6.79 -1.88
N GLY A 137 -1.94 -6.87 -3.12
CA GLY A 137 -1.10 -6.86 -4.32
C GLY A 137 -0.34 -5.54 -4.52
N LEU A 138 -0.80 -4.47 -3.87
CA LEU A 138 -0.16 -3.15 -3.85
C LEU A 138 0.64 -2.89 -2.57
N GLY A 139 0.80 -3.89 -1.70
CA GLY A 139 1.46 -3.72 -0.40
C GLY A 139 0.69 -2.85 0.59
N ILE A 140 -0.61 -2.63 0.36
CA ILE A 140 -1.48 -1.84 1.25
C ILE A 140 -2.39 -2.82 2.01
N PRO A 141 -2.32 -2.90 3.34
CA PRO A 141 -3.30 -3.66 4.13
C PRO A 141 -4.74 -3.19 3.83
N GLU A 142 -5.69 -4.13 3.79
CA GLU A 142 -7.08 -3.84 3.38
C GLU A 142 -7.73 -2.77 4.26
N ASP A 143 -7.50 -2.85 5.57
CA ASP A 143 -7.94 -1.88 6.58
C ASP A 143 -7.24 -0.51 6.49
N ARG A 144 -6.21 -0.40 5.66
CA ARG A 144 -5.47 0.83 5.36
C ARG A 144 -5.70 1.32 3.93
N SER A 145 -6.58 0.67 3.18
CA SER A 145 -6.85 1.03 1.78
C SER A 145 -8.08 1.94 1.65
N ALA A 146 -8.14 2.65 0.53
CA ALA A 146 -9.35 3.32 0.07
C ALA A 146 -9.44 3.19 -1.45
N ILE A 147 -10.67 3.19 -1.97
CA ILE A 147 -11.00 3.14 -3.38
C ILE A 147 -11.48 4.52 -3.80
N LEU A 148 -10.74 5.18 -4.67
CA LEU A 148 -11.19 6.36 -5.39
C LEU A 148 -11.99 5.93 -6.61
N ILE A 149 -13.15 6.54 -6.81
CA ILE A 149 -14.05 6.24 -7.93
C ILE A 149 -14.08 7.45 -8.85
N PHE A 150 -13.62 7.27 -10.08
CA PHE A 150 -13.52 8.34 -11.07
C PHE A 150 -14.52 8.20 -12.21
N ASP A 151 -14.96 9.33 -12.75
CA ASP A 151 -15.67 9.43 -14.02
C ASP A 151 -14.72 9.15 -15.19
N GLY A 152 -14.79 7.95 -15.75
CA GLY A 152 -13.95 7.55 -16.87
C GLY A 152 -14.18 8.35 -18.15
N THR A 153 -15.29 9.09 -18.28
CA THR A 153 -15.49 9.98 -19.43
C THR A 153 -14.54 11.18 -19.43
N LYS A 154 -13.92 11.48 -18.28
CA LYS A 154 -12.92 12.54 -18.10
C LYS A 154 -11.48 12.02 -18.14
N LEU A 155 -11.31 10.73 -18.41
CA LEU A 155 -10.03 10.04 -18.42
C LEU A 155 -9.68 9.49 -19.80
N ARG A 156 -8.38 9.37 -20.04
CA ARG A 156 -7.76 8.79 -21.24
C ARG A 156 -6.86 7.66 -20.76
N GLU A 157 -6.98 6.48 -21.36
CA GLU A 157 -6.03 5.38 -21.15
C GLU A 157 -4.64 5.73 -21.69
N ILE A 158 -3.61 5.33 -20.98
CA ILE A 158 -2.22 5.38 -21.41
C ILE A 158 -1.90 4.02 -22.03
N LYS A 159 -1.64 4.00 -23.34
CA LYS A 159 -1.47 2.76 -24.11
C LYS A 159 -0.43 1.82 -23.51
N ASP A 160 -0.77 0.53 -23.51
CA ASP A 160 0.02 -0.60 -22.98
C ASP A 160 0.55 -0.37 -21.55
N THR A 161 -0.28 0.22 -20.69
CA THR A 161 -0.08 0.32 -19.24
C THR A 161 -1.43 0.23 -18.54
N ASP A 162 -1.44 0.09 -17.21
CA ASP A 162 -2.66 0.18 -16.38
C ASP A 162 -3.03 1.63 -16.03
N GLY A 163 -2.50 2.59 -16.79
CA GLY A 163 -2.52 4.01 -16.49
C GLY A 163 -3.67 4.77 -17.13
N PHE A 164 -4.16 5.75 -16.39
CA PHE A 164 -5.13 6.74 -16.84
C PHE A 164 -4.53 8.14 -16.68
N ALA A 165 -4.80 8.99 -17.66
CA ALA A 165 -4.50 10.41 -17.63
C ALA A 165 -5.81 11.20 -17.64
N PHE A 166 -5.86 12.31 -16.90
CA PHE A 166 -6.96 13.26 -17.05
C PHE A 166 -6.91 13.87 -18.46
N ILE A 167 -8.07 13.96 -19.12
CA ILE A 167 -8.19 14.64 -20.43
C ILE A 167 -7.88 16.13 -20.24
N ASN A 168 -8.49 16.73 -19.20
CA ASN A 168 -8.21 18.09 -18.76
C ASN A 168 -7.68 18.05 -17.31
N PRO A 169 -6.46 18.53 -17.03
CA PRO A 169 -5.91 18.55 -15.67
C PRO A 169 -6.70 19.39 -14.66
N GLN A 170 -7.57 20.30 -15.12
CA GLN A 170 -8.45 21.10 -14.25
C GLN A 170 -9.66 20.31 -13.74
N ASP A 171 -10.01 19.20 -14.41
CA ASP A 171 -11.20 18.41 -14.09
C ASP A 171 -10.93 17.34 -13.02
N LYS A 172 -9.73 17.26 -12.44
CA LYS A 172 -9.38 16.22 -11.45
C LYS A 172 -10.41 16.09 -10.33
N LYS A 173 -10.74 17.21 -9.69
CA LYS A 173 -11.72 17.22 -8.59
C LYS A 173 -13.10 16.83 -9.07
N SER A 174 -13.51 17.33 -10.23
CA SER A 174 -14.85 17.05 -10.78
C SER A 174 -14.97 15.64 -11.36
N ALA A 175 -13.85 14.96 -11.62
CA ALA A 175 -13.80 13.57 -12.04
C ALA A 175 -13.90 12.60 -10.87
N LEU A 176 -13.54 13.00 -9.65
CA LEU A 176 -13.74 12.17 -8.46
C LEU A 176 -15.24 12.12 -8.13
N LEU A 177 -15.85 10.95 -8.26
CA LEU A 177 -17.29 10.73 -8.03
C LEU A 177 -17.59 10.29 -6.59
N GLY A 178 -16.64 9.61 -5.95
CA GLY A 178 -16.81 9.08 -4.61
C GLY A 178 -15.59 8.35 -4.09
N VAL A 179 -15.62 8.03 -2.80
CA VAL A 179 -14.58 7.27 -2.10
C VAL A 179 -15.22 6.13 -1.32
N VAL A 180 -14.63 4.94 -1.39
CA VAL A 180 -14.89 3.84 -0.46
C VAL A 180 -13.68 3.71 0.45
N LYS A 181 -13.88 3.91 1.74
CA LYS A 181 -12.86 3.76 2.78
C LYS A 181 -13.15 2.48 3.56
N PHE A 182 -12.11 1.72 3.88
CA PHE A 182 -12.24 0.61 4.81
C PHE A 182 -12.09 1.10 6.25
N LYS A 183 -12.84 0.49 7.15
CA LYS A 183 -12.76 0.80 8.58
C LYS A 183 -11.39 0.36 9.08
N GLU A 184 -10.67 1.32 9.64
CA GLU A 184 -9.31 1.11 10.13
C GLU A 184 -9.31 0.20 11.36
N SER A 185 -8.48 -0.85 11.32
CA SER A 185 -8.17 -1.68 12.48
C SER A 185 -6.77 -1.32 12.98
N LEU A 186 -6.65 -0.15 13.60
CA LEU A 186 -5.35 0.33 14.08
C LEU A 186 -4.70 -0.68 15.02
N VAL A 187 -3.48 -1.08 14.70
CA VAL A 187 -2.63 -1.83 15.64
C VAL A 187 -2.20 -0.90 16.78
N GLU A 188 -1.74 -1.47 17.90
CA GLU A 188 -1.41 -0.70 19.12
C GLU A 188 -0.46 0.48 18.84
N PHE A 189 0.61 0.23 18.06
CA PHE A 189 1.55 1.26 17.62
C PHE A 189 0.85 2.43 16.92
N GLU A 190 -0.09 2.16 16.01
CA GLU A 190 -0.77 3.20 15.24
C GLU A 190 -1.74 4.02 16.08
N LYS A 191 -2.36 3.40 17.10
CA LYS A 191 -3.16 4.13 18.10
C LYS A 191 -2.30 5.14 18.83
N THR A 192 -1.10 4.73 19.27
CA THR A 192 -0.13 5.62 19.90
C THR A 192 0.28 6.73 18.93
N LEU A 193 0.68 6.39 17.71
CA LEU A 193 1.10 7.37 16.69
C LEU A 193 0.00 8.40 16.36
N SER A 194 -1.25 7.95 16.31
CA SER A 194 -2.41 8.80 16.00
C SER A 194 -2.77 9.74 17.15
N SER A 195 -2.51 9.32 18.40
CA SER A 195 -2.75 10.13 19.61
C SER A 195 -1.75 11.26 19.81
N LEU A 196 -0.62 11.23 19.12
CA LEU A 196 0.39 12.29 19.18
C LEU A 196 -0.06 13.51 18.35
N ASP A 197 0.01 14.70 18.94
CA ASP A 197 -0.32 15.95 18.25
C ASP A 197 0.88 16.49 17.45
N SER A 198 2.08 16.31 17.98
CA SER A 198 3.32 16.82 17.38
C SER A 198 3.87 15.90 16.31
N LEU A 199 4.28 16.48 15.18
CA LEU A 199 4.95 15.72 14.12
C LEU A 199 6.33 15.22 14.58
N GLU A 200 7.07 16.00 15.37
CA GLU A 200 8.33 15.59 15.96
C GLU A 200 8.18 14.32 16.79
N GLU A 201 7.11 14.23 17.58
CA GLU A 201 6.85 13.06 18.41
C GLU A 201 6.51 11.86 17.55
N LYS A 202 5.74 12.04 16.47
CA LYS A 202 5.46 10.97 15.50
C LYS A 202 6.72 10.45 14.84
N ILE A 203 7.62 11.35 14.42
CA ILE A 203 8.91 10.99 13.81
C ILE A 203 9.76 10.22 14.81
N LYS A 204 9.88 10.69 16.06
CA LYS A 204 10.63 9.99 17.12
C LYS A 204 10.06 8.60 17.43
N LEU A 205 8.73 8.47 17.46
CA LEU A 205 8.09 7.18 17.69
C LEU A 205 8.35 6.21 16.53
N LEU A 206 8.26 6.68 15.28
CA LEU A 206 8.60 5.88 14.09
C LEU A 206 10.07 5.47 14.08
N GLU A 207 10.97 6.39 14.42
CA GLU A 207 12.41 6.11 14.55
C GLU A 207 12.67 5.03 15.60
N ALA A 208 12.07 5.13 16.78
CA ALA A 208 12.22 4.11 17.82
C ALA A 208 11.69 2.74 17.35
N GLU A 209 10.50 2.71 16.74
CA GLU A 209 9.91 1.44 16.28
C GLU A 209 10.77 0.77 15.20
N VAL A 210 11.26 1.55 14.23
CA VAL A 210 12.06 1.03 13.11
C VAL A 210 13.47 0.64 13.54
N PHE A 211 14.18 1.49 14.28
CA PHE A 211 15.60 1.27 14.60
C PHE A 211 15.80 0.27 15.74
N GLN A 212 14.85 0.20 16.68
CA GLN A 212 15.04 -0.54 17.93
C GLN A 212 14.12 -1.75 18.06
N ASN A 213 12.88 -1.68 17.53
CA ASN A 213 11.88 -2.72 17.79
C ASN A 213 11.75 -3.76 16.67
N LEU A 214 12.17 -3.46 15.45
CA LEU A 214 12.22 -4.46 14.36
C LEU A 214 13.45 -5.37 14.53
N ASN A 215 13.22 -6.58 15.07
CA ASN A 215 14.32 -7.50 15.39
C ASN A 215 14.14 -8.92 14.86
N ASN A 216 12.90 -9.32 14.55
CA ASN A 216 12.56 -10.66 14.10
C ASN A 216 11.42 -10.65 13.08
N LYS A 217 11.11 -11.83 12.53
CA LYS A 217 10.09 -12.00 11.49
C LYS A 217 8.67 -11.64 11.94
N ASP A 218 8.32 -11.88 13.20
CA ASP A 218 6.99 -11.51 13.70
C ASP A 218 6.81 -10.00 13.76
N ASP A 219 7.88 -9.26 14.08
CA ASP A 219 7.88 -7.80 14.06
C ASP A 219 7.64 -7.26 12.64
N LEU A 220 8.08 -7.99 11.60
CA LEU A 220 7.88 -7.60 10.21
C LEU A 220 6.40 -7.50 9.81
N LYS A 221 5.48 -8.12 10.56
CA LYS A 221 4.03 -7.97 10.32
C LYS A 221 3.57 -6.51 10.44
N LYS A 222 4.30 -5.67 11.16
CA LYS A 222 4.02 -4.24 11.33
C LYS A 222 4.55 -3.38 10.18
N THR A 223 5.45 -3.90 9.34
CA THR A 223 6.19 -3.05 8.38
C THR A 223 5.30 -2.39 7.33
N PRO A 224 4.21 -3.01 6.81
CA PRO A 224 3.30 -2.31 5.91
C PRO A 224 2.66 -1.09 6.58
N HIS A 225 2.25 -1.24 7.85
CA HIS A 225 1.68 -0.14 8.64
C HIS A 225 2.71 0.97 8.88
N LEU A 226 3.95 0.62 9.25
CA LEU A 226 5.03 1.59 9.44
C LEU A 226 5.33 2.37 8.15
N ALA A 227 5.50 1.65 7.04
CA ALA A 227 5.74 2.20 5.72
C ALA A 227 4.67 3.22 5.32
N LEU A 228 3.40 2.84 5.42
CA LEU A 228 2.28 3.69 5.03
C LEU A 228 2.16 4.96 5.90
N ASN A 229 2.52 4.88 7.18
CA ASN A 229 2.57 6.05 8.05
C ASN A 229 3.76 6.97 7.71
N ILE A 230 4.95 6.41 7.45
CA ILE A 230 6.12 7.19 7.01
C ILE A 230 5.81 7.93 5.71
N ILE A 231 5.22 7.23 4.73
CA ILE A 231 4.83 7.79 3.43
C ILE A 231 3.81 8.93 3.59
N ALA A 232 2.80 8.75 4.44
CA ALA A 232 1.81 9.80 4.70
C ALA A 232 2.44 11.06 5.33
N LEU A 233 3.37 10.90 6.29
CA LEU A 233 4.06 12.03 6.91
C LEU A 233 5.03 12.71 5.95
N LEU A 234 5.76 11.94 5.14
CA LEU A 234 6.64 12.45 4.10
C LEU A 234 5.89 13.30 3.08
N HIS A 235 4.75 12.80 2.59
CA HIS A 235 3.90 13.54 1.67
C HIS A 235 3.43 14.86 2.28
N ARG A 236 2.94 14.84 3.52
CA ARG A 236 2.47 16.03 4.23
C ARG A 236 3.56 17.09 4.36
N GLU A 237 4.78 16.71 4.75
CA GLU A 237 5.88 17.67 4.86
C GLU A 237 6.36 18.16 3.48
N SER A 238 6.33 17.29 2.46
CA SER A 238 6.67 17.67 1.09
C SER A 238 5.70 18.69 0.51
N LEU A 239 4.40 18.53 0.74
CA LEU A 239 3.38 19.52 0.37
C LEU A 239 3.61 20.88 1.04
N LYS A 240 3.93 20.87 2.34
CA LYS A 240 4.28 22.11 3.07
C LYS A 240 5.52 22.76 2.48
N ASN A 241 6.57 21.98 2.20
CA ASN A 241 7.84 22.48 1.69
C ASN A 241 7.71 23.05 0.28
N ALA A 242 6.88 22.42 -0.57
CA ALA A 242 6.56 22.92 -1.91
C ALA A 242 5.79 24.25 -1.87
N SER A 243 4.95 24.44 -0.85
CA SER A 243 4.20 25.68 -0.67
C SER A 243 5.03 26.80 -0.04
N ASN A 244 5.93 26.46 0.89
CA ASN A 244 6.84 27.39 1.54
C ASN A 244 8.11 26.65 2.02
N LEU A 245 9.23 26.90 1.36
CA LEU A 245 10.49 26.22 1.67
C LEU A 245 10.92 26.51 3.12
N SER A 246 11.06 25.46 3.91
CA SER A 246 11.41 25.56 5.32
C SER A 246 12.54 24.61 5.66
N LEU A 247 13.58 25.11 6.34
CA LEU A 247 14.66 24.28 6.87
C LEU A 247 14.11 23.19 7.81
N LEU A 248 13.16 23.55 8.68
CA LEU A 248 12.52 22.58 9.58
C LEU A 248 11.78 21.48 8.82
N SER A 249 11.05 21.83 7.76
CA SER A 249 10.37 20.83 6.92
C SER A 249 11.38 19.93 6.20
N THR A 250 12.45 20.52 5.67
CA THR A 250 13.54 19.80 4.99
C THR A 250 14.23 18.81 5.94
N ASP A 251 14.52 19.22 7.17
CA ASP A 251 15.11 18.36 8.20
C ASP A 251 14.18 17.19 8.57
N ARG A 252 12.87 17.43 8.68
CA ARG A 252 11.89 16.37 8.96
C ARG A 252 11.76 15.40 7.79
N ILE A 253 11.77 15.88 6.55
CA ILE A 253 11.79 15.04 5.35
C ILE A 253 13.03 14.14 5.36
N ASN A 254 14.21 14.71 5.63
CA ASN A 254 15.45 13.93 5.70
C ASN A 254 15.42 12.85 6.78
N LYS A 255 14.87 13.17 7.97
CA LYS A 255 14.68 12.18 9.05
C LYS A 255 13.75 11.06 8.62
N LEU A 256 12.60 11.39 8.04
CA LEU A 256 11.64 10.40 7.57
C LEU A 256 12.20 9.54 6.42
N LYS A 257 13.01 10.10 5.52
CA LYS A 257 13.73 9.33 4.50
C LYS A 257 14.72 8.35 5.13
N SER A 258 15.50 8.80 6.11
CA SER A 258 16.41 7.92 6.88
C SER A 258 15.64 6.77 7.58
N ILE A 259 14.47 7.05 8.16
CA ILE A 259 13.61 6.02 8.75
C ILE A 259 13.09 5.05 7.67
N SER A 260 12.71 5.54 6.50
CA SER A 260 12.27 4.70 5.38
C SER A 260 13.39 3.78 4.88
N ASP A 261 14.58 4.33 4.63
CA ASP A 261 15.74 3.56 4.17
C ASP A 261 16.14 2.52 5.23
N ARG A 262 16.02 2.87 6.51
CA ARG A 262 16.27 1.94 7.60
C ARG A 262 15.23 0.83 7.65
N LEU A 263 13.95 1.13 7.47
CA LEU A 263 12.89 0.13 7.43
C LEU A 263 13.14 -0.91 6.34
N GLU A 264 13.54 -0.47 5.15
CA GLU A 264 13.92 -1.36 4.03
C GLU A 264 15.11 -2.26 4.40
N TYR A 265 16.15 -1.68 5.00
CA TYR A 265 17.30 -2.43 5.50
C TYR A 265 16.89 -3.50 6.53
N GLU A 266 16.07 -3.15 7.51
CA GLU A 266 15.61 -4.07 8.56
C GLU A 266 14.80 -5.23 7.98
N ILE A 267 13.88 -4.95 7.04
CA ILE A 267 13.10 -5.98 6.34
C ILE A 267 14.05 -6.98 5.67
N LYS A 268 14.94 -6.47 4.82
CA LYS A 268 15.88 -7.29 4.05
C LYS A 268 16.76 -8.14 4.96
N MET A 269 17.30 -7.56 6.03
CA MET A 269 18.23 -8.26 6.91
C MET A 269 17.53 -9.31 7.77
N ILE A 270 16.31 -9.04 8.26
CA ILE A 270 15.53 -10.02 9.01
C ILE A 270 15.16 -11.20 8.11
N GLU A 271 14.74 -10.96 6.86
CA GLU A 271 14.42 -12.01 5.89
C GLU A 271 15.63 -12.88 5.55
N ILE A 272 16.80 -12.28 5.34
CA ILE A 272 18.05 -13.02 5.10
C ILE A 272 18.37 -13.92 6.28
N VAL A 273 18.37 -13.37 7.49
CA VAL A 273 18.67 -14.13 8.73
C VAL A 273 17.68 -15.27 8.92
N ASP A 274 16.38 -14.99 8.82
CA ASP A 274 15.32 -15.99 9.02
C ASP A 274 15.40 -17.12 7.99
N ASN A 275 15.67 -16.80 6.73
CA ASN A 275 15.85 -17.79 5.68
C ASN A 275 17.04 -18.71 5.96
N MET A 276 18.21 -18.14 6.31
CA MET A 276 19.40 -18.95 6.59
C MET A 276 19.23 -19.81 7.86
N GLU A 277 18.64 -19.27 8.94
CA GLU A 277 18.32 -20.04 10.15
C GLU A 277 17.30 -21.16 9.85
N GLY A 278 16.27 -20.86 9.06
CA GLY A 278 15.24 -21.81 8.65
C GLY A 278 15.81 -23.00 7.89
N GLN A 279 16.76 -22.78 6.98
CA GLN A 279 17.40 -23.86 6.23
C GLN A 279 18.20 -24.82 7.13
N ILE A 280 18.96 -24.30 8.09
CA ILE A 280 19.68 -25.14 9.07
C ILE A 280 18.68 -25.95 9.90
N LYS A 281 17.63 -25.30 10.42
CA LYS A 281 16.61 -25.94 11.24
C LYS A 281 15.90 -27.07 10.49
N MET A 282 15.46 -26.81 9.26
CA MET A 282 14.79 -27.82 8.41
C MET A 282 15.69 -29.02 8.13
N THR A 283 16.99 -28.79 7.89
CA THR A 283 17.97 -29.86 7.66
C THR A 283 18.11 -30.76 8.89
N ARG A 284 18.28 -30.17 10.09
CA ARG A 284 18.33 -30.92 11.35
C ARG A 284 17.04 -31.69 11.63
N GLU A 285 15.89 -31.08 11.41
CA GLU A 285 14.60 -31.75 11.60
C GLU A 285 14.41 -32.96 10.66
N ALA A 286 14.82 -32.85 9.40
CA ALA A 286 14.77 -33.95 8.44
C ALA A 286 15.66 -35.12 8.90
N PHE A 287 16.85 -34.83 9.42
CA PHE A 287 17.77 -35.83 9.94
C PHE A 287 17.22 -36.54 11.18
N VAL A 288 16.76 -35.79 12.18
CA VAL A 288 16.19 -36.34 13.42
C VAL A 288 14.99 -37.25 13.13
N LYS A 289 14.18 -36.93 12.11
CA LYS A 289 13.02 -37.73 11.69
C LYS A 289 13.37 -38.88 10.74
N SER A 290 14.64 -39.05 10.37
CA SER A 290 15.09 -40.05 9.37
C SER A 290 14.32 -39.93 8.05
N ASP A 291 13.98 -38.71 7.63
CA ASP A 291 13.29 -38.44 6.37
C ASP A 291 14.30 -38.47 5.21
N ASN A 292 14.60 -39.68 4.73
CA ASN A 292 15.58 -39.92 3.68
C ASN A 292 15.34 -39.07 2.42
N ARG A 293 14.07 -38.85 2.05
CA ARG A 293 13.71 -38.08 0.86
C ARG A 293 14.06 -36.60 1.02
N ARG A 294 13.78 -36.00 2.19
CA ARG A 294 14.19 -34.61 2.47
C ARG A 294 15.70 -34.49 2.62
N MET A 295 16.34 -35.48 3.22
CA MET A 295 17.80 -35.49 3.41
C MET A 295 18.58 -35.52 2.09
N GLU A 296 18.10 -36.24 1.07
CA GLU A 296 18.70 -36.19 -0.29
C GLU A 296 18.73 -34.78 -0.88
N LEU A 297 17.70 -33.98 -0.61
CA LEU A 297 17.56 -32.60 -1.07
C LEU A 297 18.35 -31.60 -0.22
N MET A 298 18.39 -31.81 1.10
CA MET A 298 18.87 -30.81 2.08
C MET A 298 20.31 -31.03 2.52
N ARG A 299 20.96 -32.16 2.19
CA ARG A 299 22.36 -32.41 2.59
C ARG A 299 23.35 -31.35 2.12
N THR A 300 23.06 -30.61 1.05
CA THR A 300 23.93 -29.52 0.56
C THR A 300 23.61 -28.16 1.19
N TRP A 301 22.52 -28.05 1.95
CA TRP A 301 22.07 -26.78 2.51
C TRP A 301 23.04 -26.19 3.54
N PRO A 302 23.68 -26.98 4.45
CA PRO A 302 24.69 -26.41 5.35
C PRO A 302 25.84 -25.72 4.61
N ASP A 303 26.38 -26.34 3.55
CA ASP A 303 27.44 -25.72 2.73
C ASP A 303 26.93 -24.49 1.99
N PHE A 304 25.72 -24.56 1.42
CA PHE A 304 25.08 -23.41 0.78
C PHE A 304 24.89 -22.24 1.76
N VAL A 305 24.41 -22.50 2.98
CA VAL A 305 24.23 -21.48 4.03
C VAL A 305 25.57 -20.87 4.42
N ILE A 306 26.62 -21.67 4.59
CA ILE A 306 27.97 -21.16 4.90
C ILE A 306 28.46 -20.22 3.79
N VAL A 307 28.42 -20.68 2.53
CA VAL A 307 28.93 -19.90 1.39
C VAL A 307 28.14 -18.60 1.21
N THR A 308 26.82 -18.70 1.21
CA THR A 308 25.93 -17.55 1.00
C THR A 308 26.04 -16.53 2.14
N THR A 309 26.10 -17.00 3.39
CA THR A 309 26.23 -16.12 4.55
C THR A 309 27.60 -15.41 4.58
N ASN A 310 28.68 -16.08 4.18
CA ASN A 310 29.98 -15.43 4.00
C ASN A 310 29.94 -14.38 2.89
N GLY A 311 29.23 -14.64 1.79
CA GLY A 311 28.96 -13.64 0.74
C GLY A 311 28.34 -12.38 1.31
N TYR A 312 27.24 -12.50 2.07
CA TYR A 312 26.59 -11.35 2.72
C TYR A 312 27.50 -10.60 3.69
N LEU A 313 28.31 -11.31 4.49
CA LEU A 313 29.26 -10.68 5.42
C LEU A 313 30.36 -9.86 4.73
N ASN A 314 30.70 -10.22 3.49
CA ASN A 314 31.74 -9.55 2.70
C ASN A 314 31.19 -8.42 1.83
N GLU A 315 29.97 -8.58 1.31
CA GLU A 315 29.38 -7.67 0.33
C GLU A 315 28.49 -6.58 0.94
N LEU A 316 27.91 -6.84 2.12
CA LEU A 316 26.97 -5.92 2.75
C LEU A 316 27.64 -5.13 3.88
N GLU A 317 27.28 -3.85 3.97
CA GLU A 317 27.52 -3.07 5.18
C GLU A 317 26.48 -3.48 6.23
N LEU A 318 26.97 -4.13 7.29
CA LEU A 318 26.12 -4.78 8.28
C LEU A 318 26.29 -4.16 9.65
N ASP A 319 25.16 -3.85 10.28
CA ASP A 319 25.10 -3.61 11.71
C ASP A 319 25.67 -4.79 12.49
N GLU A 320 26.25 -4.47 13.64
CA GLU A 320 26.80 -5.45 14.57
C GLU A 320 25.78 -6.53 14.94
N LYS A 321 24.49 -6.17 15.14
CA LYS A 321 23.43 -7.13 15.45
C LYS A 321 23.26 -8.20 14.37
N TYR A 322 23.33 -7.82 13.10
CA TYR A 322 23.17 -8.76 11.99
C TYR A 322 24.45 -9.53 11.70
N ARG A 323 25.61 -8.86 11.77
CA ARG A 323 26.91 -9.51 11.69
C ARG A 323 27.03 -10.67 12.69
N ASN A 324 26.65 -10.43 13.94
CA ASN A 324 26.70 -11.44 15.00
C ASN A 324 25.74 -12.62 14.73
N LYS A 325 24.51 -12.34 14.28
CA LYS A 325 23.55 -13.39 13.90
C LYS A 325 24.07 -14.25 12.74
N LEU A 326 24.59 -13.63 11.68
CA LEU A 326 25.14 -14.34 10.52
C LEU A 326 26.37 -15.19 10.88
N LEU A 327 27.26 -14.70 11.73
CA LEU A 327 28.39 -15.49 12.23
C LEU A 327 27.94 -16.70 13.05
N ARG A 328 26.91 -16.53 13.89
CA ARG A 328 26.30 -17.64 14.63
C ARG A 328 25.73 -18.70 13.69
N ILE A 329 24.99 -18.29 12.65
CA ILE A 329 24.41 -19.16 11.63
C ILE A 329 25.49 -19.99 10.93
N ILE A 330 26.63 -19.38 10.57
CA ILE A 330 27.78 -20.12 10.01
C ILE A 330 28.27 -21.19 10.99
N GLY A 331 28.39 -20.85 12.28
CA GLY A 331 28.76 -21.80 13.32
C GLY A 331 27.78 -22.96 13.42
N GLU A 332 26.48 -22.68 13.42
CA GLU A 332 25.42 -23.68 13.47
C GLU A 332 25.39 -24.57 12.22
N ALA A 333 25.64 -24.01 11.05
CA ALA A 333 25.71 -24.76 9.80
C ALA A 333 26.92 -25.72 9.79
N ARG A 334 28.08 -25.29 10.32
CA ARG A 334 29.26 -26.16 10.47
C ARG A 334 28.98 -27.33 11.42
N LEU A 335 28.38 -27.05 12.58
CA LEU A 335 27.96 -28.09 13.53
C LEU A 335 26.95 -29.06 12.91
N CYS A 336 25.96 -28.53 12.18
CA CYS A 336 25.00 -29.36 11.48
C CYS A 336 25.68 -30.26 10.44
N LYS A 337 26.66 -29.76 9.69
CA LYS A 337 27.42 -30.56 8.73
C LYS A 337 28.16 -31.73 9.42
N GLU A 338 28.83 -31.44 10.53
CA GLU A 338 29.54 -32.46 11.34
C GLU A 338 28.59 -33.52 11.91
N GLU A 339 27.44 -33.10 12.46
CA GLU A 339 26.39 -33.99 12.99
C GLU A 339 25.86 -34.98 11.93
N LEU A 340 25.82 -34.55 10.67
CA LEU A 340 25.33 -35.33 9.54
C LEU A 340 26.41 -36.21 8.90
N GLY A 341 27.67 -36.08 9.31
CA GLY A 341 28.81 -36.78 8.70
C GLY A 341 29.10 -36.36 7.26
N LEU A 342 28.87 -35.07 6.93
CA LEU A 342 28.99 -34.50 5.59
C LEU A 342 30.30 -33.74 5.35
#